data_AF-A0A7V9IDA9-F1
#
_entry.id   AF-A0A7V9IDA9-F1
#
_cell.length_a   1.000
_cell.length_b   1.000
_cell.length_c   1.000
_cell.angle_alpha   90.00
_cell.angle_beta   90.00
_cell.angle_gamma   90.00
#
_symmetry.space_group_name_H-M   'P 1'
#
loop_
_entity.id
_entity.type
_entity.pdbx_description
1 polymer ?
#
loop_
_entity_poly.entity_id
_entity_poly.type
_entity_poly.pdbx_seq_one_letter_code
_entity_poly.pdbx_strand_id
1 'polypeptide(L)'
;AREILGPEATIGVSTHTLEELQVAVTLPVNYVAFGPIFSTNTKSDTEPVVGLELLRQARAIAGNTPLVAIGGITASNIRSVLDTGCDSAAVISALASESGDIGANLQQLQTKLA
;
A
#
# COMPACT_ATOMS: atom_id res chain seq x y z
N ALA A 1 -0.18 20.74 -1.71
CA ALA A 1 0.59 20.10 -0.62
C ALA A 1 2.04 20.59 -0.59
N ARG A 2 2.84 20.33 -1.64
CA ARG A 2 4.27 20.72 -1.69
C ARG A 2 4.51 22.22 -1.45
N GLU A 3 3.71 23.08 -2.05
CA GLU A 3 3.82 24.54 -1.87
C GLU A 3 3.57 25.01 -0.44
N ILE A 4 2.70 24.32 0.31
CA ILE A 4 2.30 24.70 1.67
C ILE A 4 3.27 24.10 2.71
N LEU A 5 3.70 22.85 2.50
CA LEU A 5 4.49 22.10 3.48
C LEU A 5 6.00 22.23 3.27
N GLY A 6 6.43 22.75 2.11
CA GLY A 6 7.84 22.92 1.77
C GLY A 6 8.53 21.65 1.24
N PRO A 7 9.83 21.74 0.91
CA PRO A 7 10.58 20.67 0.25
C PRO A 7 10.85 19.46 1.16
N GLU A 8 10.96 19.65 2.48
CA GLU A 8 11.34 18.59 3.43
C GLU A 8 10.18 17.66 3.80
N ALA A 9 8.93 18.06 3.52
CA ALA A 9 7.77 17.25 3.88
C ALA A 9 7.70 15.96 3.04
N THR A 10 7.45 14.82 3.69
CA THR A 10 7.14 13.57 2.98
C THR A 10 5.70 13.61 2.49
N ILE A 11 5.48 13.49 1.18
CA ILE A 11 4.17 13.54 0.55
C ILE A 11 3.92 12.22 -0.20
N GLY A 12 2.82 11.56 0.14
CA GLY A 12 2.31 10.40 -0.61
C GLY A 12 1.05 10.73 -1.38
N VAL A 13 0.82 10.00 -2.46
CA VAL A 13 -0.45 10.03 -3.22
C VAL A 13 -1.04 8.62 -3.27
N SER A 14 -2.34 8.50 -2.99
CA SER A 14 -3.08 7.25 -3.16
C SER A 14 -3.58 7.13 -4.60
N THR A 15 -3.54 5.93 -5.15
CA THR A 15 -3.89 5.60 -6.54
C THR A 15 -4.59 4.25 -6.57
N HIS A 16 -5.52 4.09 -7.50
CA HIS A 16 -6.41 2.93 -7.59
C HIS A 16 -6.48 2.36 -9.01
N THR A 17 -5.95 3.08 -10.00
CA THR A 17 -5.83 2.64 -11.38
C THR A 17 -4.41 2.88 -11.92
N LEU A 18 -4.07 2.22 -13.02
CA LEU A 18 -2.75 2.41 -13.64
C LEU A 18 -2.62 3.82 -14.25
N GLU A 19 -3.71 4.41 -14.70
CA GLU A 19 -3.78 5.77 -15.23
C GLU A 19 -3.50 6.81 -14.13
N GLU A 20 -4.12 6.65 -12.95
CA GLU A 20 -3.83 7.51 -11.80
C GLU A 20 -2.36 7.39 -11.38
N LEU A 21 -1.83 6.17 -11.38
CA LEU A 21 -0.44 5.92 -11.05
C LEU A 21 0.53 6.57 -12.04
N GLN A 22 0.25 6.48 -13.35
CA GLN A 22 1.04 7.14 -14.39
C GLN A 22 1.10 8.65 -14.19
N VAL A 23 -0.01 9.27 -13.78
CA VAL A 23 -0.01 10.69 -13.43
C VAL A 23 0.78 10.92 -12.14
N ALA A 24 0.54 10.12 -11.09
CA ALA A 24 1.12 10.32 -9.77
C ALA A 24 2.66 10.26 -9.76
N VAL A 25 3.27 9.39 -10.57
CA VAL A 25 4.73 9.28 -10.67
C VAL A 25 5.40 10.49 -11.32
N THR A 26 4.64 11.36 -12.00
CA THR A 26 5.15 12.63 -12.54
C THR A 26 5.10 13.79 -11.54
N LEU A 27 4.40 13.60 -10.41
CA LEU A 27 4.23 14.63 -9.39
C LEU A 27 5.44 14.66 -8.44
N PRO A 28 5.70 15.79 -7.75
CA PRO A 28 6.78 15.92 -6.77
C PRO A 28 6.44 15.24 -5.42
N VAL A 29 6.15 13.93 -5.48
CA VAL A 29 5.78 13.06 -4.36
C VAL A 29 6.94 12.15 -3.96
N ASN A 30 6.94 11.72 -2.70
CA ASN A 30 7.96 10.85 -2.13
C ASN A 30 7.60 9.37 -2.27
N TYR A 31 6.31 9.04 -2.35
CA TYR A 31 5.83 7.68 -2.60
C TYR A 31 4.42 7.69 -3.21
N VAL A 32 4.04 6.56 -3.77
CA VAL A 32 2.69 6.28 -4.27
C VAL A 32 2.13 5.07 -3.53
N ALA A 33 0.87 5.14 -3.13
CA ALA A 33 0.14 4.04 -2.54
C ALA A 33 -0.85 3.47 -3.56
N PHE A 34 -0.86 2.16 -3.75
CA PHE A 34 -1.70 1.48 -4.73
C PHE A 34 -2.60 0.44 -4.06
N GLY A 35 -3.91 0.53 -4.29
CA GLY A 35 -4.89 -0.36 -3.67
C GLY A 35 -6.33 0.02 -3.99
N PRO A 36 -7.32 -0.65 -3.36
CA PRO A 36 -7.16 -1.72 -2.39
C PRO A 36 -6.73 -3.04 -3.04
N ILE A 37 -5.68 -3.69 -2.51
CA ILE A 37 -5.17 -4.97 -3.07
C ILE A 37 -6.14 -6.12 -2.84
N PHE A 38 -6.78 -6.16 -1.68
CA PHE A 38 -7.83 -7.11 -1.32
C PHE A 38 -9.02 -6.38 -0.70
N SER A 39 -10.15 -7.08 -0.55
CA SER A 39 -11.32 -6.53 0.13
C SER A 39 -10.99 -6.17 1.59
N THR A 40 -11.61 -5.09 2.08
CA THR A 40 -11.44 -4.62 3.45
C THR A 40 -12.75 -4.03 3.96
N ASN A 41 -13.00 -4.18 5.25
CA ASN A 41 -14.14 -3.57 5.94
C ASN A 41 -13.73 -2.29 6.71
N THR A 42 -12.47 -1.84 6.60
CA THR A 42 -11.97 -0.68 7.34
C THR A 42 -12.48 0.66 6.79
N LYS A 43 -12.88 0.70 5.52
CA LYS A 43 -13.57 1.84 4.90
C LYS A 43 -14.82 1.30 4.22
N SER A 44 -15.95 1.99 4.38
CA SER A 44 -17.24 1.60 3.80
C SER A 44 -17.36 1.99 2.32
N ASP A 45 -16.61 3.00 1.89
CA ASP A 45 -16.49 3.44 0.50
C ASP A 45 -15.09 3.04 0.00
N THR A 46 -15.00 1.86 -0.60
CA THR A 46 -13.75 1.33 -1.14
C THR A 46 -13.85 1.20 -2.63
N GLU A 47 -12.80 1.68 -3.31
CA GLU A 47 -12.59 1.43 -4.72
C GLU A 47 -12.57 -0.08 -5.01
N PRO A 48 -12.85 -0.51 -6.25
CA PRO A 48 -12.78 -1.90 -6.64
C PRO A 48 -11.42 -2.53 -6.28
N VAL A 49 -11.45 -3.79 -5.84
CA VAL A 49 -10.23 -4.54 -5.54
C VAL A 49 -9.38 -4.69 -6.80
N VAL A 50 -8.12 -4.23 -6.74
CA VAL A 50 -7.20 -4.25 -7.90
C VAL A 50 -6.44 -5.57 -8.03
N GLY A 51 -6.20 -6.25 -6.91
CA GLY A 51 -5.51 -7.54 -6.88
C GLY A 51 -4.00 -7.49 -7.15
N LEU A 52 -3.36 -8.66 -7.04
CA LEU A 52 -1.91 -8.81 -7.17
C LEU A 52 -1.39 -8.56 -8.58
N GLU A 53 -2.19 -8.87 -9.60
CA GLU A 53 -1.75 -8.75 -10.99
C GLU A 53 -1.63 -7.29 -11.41
N LEU A 54 -2.62 -6.46 -11.06
CA LEU A 54 -2.55 -5.03 -11.32
C LEU A 54 -1.43 -4.37 -10.50
N LEU A 55 -1.15 -4.87 -9.29
CA LEU A 55 -0.01 -4.42 -8.48
C LEU A 55 1.35 -4.70 -9.15
N ARG A 56 1.52 -5.85 -9.84
CA ARG A 56 2.74 -6.12 -10.62
C ARG A 56 2.92 -5.13 -11.77
N GLN A 57 1.83 -4.80 -12.46
CA GLN A 57 1.85 -3.80 -13.52
C GLN A 57 2.13 -2.40 -12.95
N ALA A 58 1.53 -2.07 -11.81
CA ALA A 58 1.79 -0.84 -11.07
C ALA A 58 3.27 -0.72 -10.69
N ARG A 59 3.92 -1.80 -10.23
CA ARG A 59 5.36 -1.81 -9.96
C ARG A 59 6.18 -1.43 -11.18
N ALA A 60 5.87 -1.99 -12.35
CA ALA A 60 6.58 -1.67 -13.59
C ALA A 60 6.45 -0.17 -13.96
N ILE A 61 5.27 0.42 -13.77
CA ILE A 61 5.01 1.85 -14.02
C ILE A 61 5.70 2.75 -12.98
N ALA A 62 5.66 2.36 -11.70
CA ALA A 62 6.21 3.14 -10.60
C ALA A 62 7.74 3.31 -10.73
N GLY A 63 8.43 2.40 -11.43
CA GLY A 63 9.87 2.53 -11.69
C GLY A 63 10.66 2.66 -10.40
N ASN A 64 11.39 3.77 -10.23
CA ASN A 64 12.17 4.07 -9.03
C ASN A 64 11.35 4.77 -7.92
N THR A 65 10.10 5.14 -8.18
CA THR A 65 9.24 5.77 -7.17
C THR A 65 8.81 4.73 -6.14
N PRO A 66 8.96 4.97 -4.83
CA PRO A 66 8.52 4.03 -3.80
C PRO A 66 7.04 3.70 -3.93
N LEU A 67 6.72 2.41 -4.01
CA LEU A 67 5.37 1.87 -4.18
C LEU A 67 4.93 1.14 -2.91
N VAL A 68 3.87 1.65 -2.29
CA VAL A 68 3.24 1.10 -1.09
C VAL A 68 1.97 0.36 -1.50
N ALA A 69 1.91 -0.95 -1.30
CA ALA A 69 0.67 -1.71 -1.45
C ALA A 69 -0.24 -1.52 -0.23
N ILE A 70 -1.54 -1.30 -0.44
CA ILE A 70 -2.48 -1.05 0.67
C ILE A 70 -3.86 -1.68 0.42
N GLY A 71 -4.56 -2.05 1.50
CA GLY A 71 -5.96 -2.50 1.45
C GLY A 71 -6.12 -4.02 1.54
N GLY A 72 -6.75 -4.47 2.63
CA GLY A 72 -7.06 -5.89 2.87
C GLY A 72 -5.85 -6.81 3.09
N ILE A 73 -4.68 -6.23 3.38
CA ILE A 73 -3.44 -6.98 3.62
C ILE A 73 -3.44 -7.53 5.05
N THR A 74 -3.06 -8.80 5.20
CA THR A 74 -3.02 -9.56 6.44
C THR A 74 -1.75 -10.42 6.51
N ALA A 75 -1.49 -11.06 7.67
CA ALA A 75 -0.36 -11.99 7.80
C ALA A 75 -0.45 -13.20 6.85
N SER A 76 -1.63 -13.59 6.37
CA SER A 76 -1.77 -14.72 5.44
C SER A 76 -1.44 -14.37 3.99
N ASN A 77 -1.51 -13.09 3.61
CA ASN A 77 -1.33 -12.65 2.22
C ASN A 77 -0.18 -11.63 2.01
N ILE A 78 0.41 -11.07 3.07
CA ILE A 78 1.46 -10.04 2.95
C ILE A 78 2.66 -10.51 2.10
N ARG A 79 3.00 -11.80 2.16
CA ARG A 79 4.10 -12.35 1.36
C ARG A 79 3.82 -12.25 -0.13
N SER A 80 2.62 -12.64 -0.57
CA SER A 80 2.26 -12.60 -1.99
C SER A 80 2.15 -11.17 -2.53
N VAL A 81 1.86 -10.19 -1.65
CA VAL A 81 1.92 -8.77 -1.98
C VAL A 81 3.37 -8.34 -2.23
N LEU A 82 4.29 -8.66 -1.32
CA LEU A 82 5.69 -8.26 -1.47
C LEU A 82 6.38 -8.94 -2.66
N ASP A 83 6.01 -10.19 -2.96
CA ASP A 83 6.50 -10.92 -4.13
C ASP A 83 6.07 -10.26 -5.47
N THR A 84 5.19 -9.25 -5.46
CA THR A 84 4.90 -8.41 -6.66
C THR A 84 5.99 -7.38 -6.95
N GLY A 85 6.90 -7.15 -6.01
CA GLY A 85 7.99 -6.17 -6.11
C GLY A 85 7.67 -4.79 -5.54
N CYS A 86 6.49 -4.56 -4.93
CA CYS A 86 6.25 -3.32 -4.18
C CYS A 86 7.26 -3.17 -3.03
N ASP A 87 7.63 -1.93 -2.69
CA ASP A 87 8.67 -1.67 -1.68
C ASP A 87 8.16 -1.88 -0.25
N SER A 88 6.85 -1.76 -0.04
CA SER A 88 6.24 -1.93 1.29
C SER A 88 4.76 -2.28 1.20
N ALA A 89 4.23 -2.80 2.31
CA ALA A 89 2.81 -3.09 2.49
C ALA A 89 2.28 -2.34 3.73
N ALA A 90 1.18 -1.60 3.56
CA ALA A 90 0.51 -0.88 4.65
C ALA A 90 -0.68 -1.68 5.17
N VAL A 91 -0.77 -1.81 6.50
CA VAL A 91 -1.82 -2.56 7.20
C VAL A 91 -2.46 -1.72 8.31
N ILE A 92 -3.75 -1.98 8.58
CA ILE A 92 -4.46 -1.42 9.74
C ILE A 92 -5.01 -2.56 10.57
N SER A 93 -6.09 -3.21 10.12
CA SER A 93 -6.80 -4.23 10.90
C SER A 93 -5.97 -5.49 11.19
N ALA A 94 -4.99 -5.80 10.35
CA ALA A 94 -4.06 -6.91 10.61
C ALA A 94 -3.10 -6.63 11.79
N LEU A 95 -2.94 -5.37 12.18
CA LEU A 95 -2.14 -4.96 13.33
C LEU A 95 -3.04 -4.54 14.52
N ALA A 96 -3.99 -3.65 14.26
CA ALA A 96 -4.92 -3.09 15.24
C ALA A 96 -6.35 -3.58 14.98
N SER A 97 -6.65 -4.81 15.41
CA SER A 97 -8.01 -5.35 15.43
C SER A 97 -8.71 -5.05 16.75
N GLU A 98 -10.05 -4.99 16.76
CA GLU A 98 -10.85 -4.61 17.94
C GLU A 98 -10.60 -5.49 19.19
N SER A 99 -10.15 -6.73 19.00
CA SER A 99 -9.97 -7.72 20.07
C SER A 99 -8.56 -8.31 20.15
N GLY A 100 -7.60 -7.76 19.40
CA GLY A 100 -6.27 -8.34 19.24
C GLY A 100 -5.17 -7.66 20.08
N ASP A 101 -4.10 -8.41 20.34
CA ASP A 101 -2.84 -7.88 20.89
C ASP A 101 -1.95 -7.37 19.74
N ILE A 102 -1.65 -6.06 19.76
CA ILE A 102 -0.84 -5.40 18.71
C ILE A 102 0.56 -6.02 18.61
N GLY A 103 1.18 -6.38 19.73
CA GLY A 103 2.52 -6.97 19.77
C GLY A 103 2.55 -8.36 19.14
N ALA A 104 1.59 -9.21 19.49
CA ALA A 104 1.43 -10.53 18.89
C ALA A 104 1.15 -10.45 17.38
N ASN A 105 0.28 -9.52 16.96
CA ASN A 105 -0.02 -9.28 15.56
C ASN A 105 1.21 -8.81 14.77
N LEU A 106 2.00 -7.90 15.34
CA LEU A 106 3.26 -7.45 14.75
C LEU A 106 4.24 -8.62 14.57
N GLN A 107 4.40 -9.46 15.60
CA GLN A 107 5.29 -10.62 15.53
C GLN A 107 4.84 -11.62 14.46
N GLN A 108 3.53 -11.85 14.31
CA GLN A 108 2.99 -12.69 13.24
C GLN A 108 3.30 -12.11 11.86
N LEU A 109 3.13 -10.80 11.66
CA LEU A 109 3.49 -10.13 10.41
C LEU A 109 4.98 -10.28 10.13
N GLN A 110 5.85 -9.97 11.10
CA GLN A 110 7.31 -10.07 10.95
C GLN A 110 7.78 -11.49 10.57
N THR A 111 7.17 -12.53 11.15
CA THR A 111 7.52 -13.93 10.85
C THR A 111 7.24 -14.30 9.40
N LYS A 112 6.32 -13.59 8.73
CA LYS A 112 5.99 -13.81 7.31
C LYS A 112 6.90 -13.03 6.36
N LEU A 113 7.70 -12.10 6.90
CA LEU A 113 8.64 -11.27 6.15
C LEU A 113 10.07 -11.82 6.18
N ALA A 114 10.39 -12.69 7.15
CA ALA A 114 11.63 -13.48 7.20
C ALA A 114 11.64 -14.55 6.11
#